data_AF-A0A381X9X0-F1
#
_entry.id   AF-A0A381X9X0-F1
#
_cell.length_a   1.000
_cell.length_b   1.000
_cell.length_c   1.000
_cell.angle_alpha   90.00
_cell.angle_beta   90.00
_cell.angle_gamma   90.00
#
_symmetry.space_group_name_H-M   'P 1'
#
loop_
_entity.id
_entity.type
_entity.pdbx_description
1 polymer ?
#
loop_
_entity_poly.entity_id
_entity_poly.type
_entity_poly.pdbx_seq_one_letter_code
_entity_poly.pdbx_strand_id
1 'polypeptide(L)'
;MVVPIWIAFASSTHENVAVLTEGMKWTLGDQLVKNYNEVLNQKGGFSQEITATSMFINSFIMAFGIATVKVIISSMSAYAIVYFRFKLAVPLFWLIFITLLVPLEVRILPSYQVVSDLNLTNTYTGLILPLVASATATFFFRQFYKSIPDELLEAAKLDGANSWK
;
A
#
# COMPACT_ATOMS: atom_id res chain seq x y z
N MET A 1 20.44 -0.99 11.95
CA MET A 1 19.56 -1.43 10.85
C MET A 1 20.27 -1.61 9.50
N VAL A 2 21.45 -1.02 9.28
CA VAL A 2 22.17 -1.13 7.99
C VAL A 2 22.80 -2.50 7.77
N VAL A 3 23.28 -3.15 8.84
CA VAL A 3 24.04 -4.41 8.77
C VAL A 3 23.26 -5.55 8.07
N PRO A 4 22.00 -5.87 8.41
CA PRO A 4 21.29 -6.96 7.73
C PRO A 4 21.01 -6.68 6.25
N ILE A 5 20.75 -5.42 5.89
CA ILE A 5 20.53 -5.00 4.50
C ILE A 5 21.83 -5.15 3.70
N TRP A 6 22.95 -4.71 4.29
CA TRP A 6 24.26 -4.88 3.69
C TRP A 6 24.60 -6.35 3.47
N ILE A 7 24.41 -7.20 4.47
CA ILE A 7 24.69 -8.64 4.36
C ILE A 7 23.82 -9.30 3.29
N ALA A 8 22.53 -8.96 3.22
CA ALA A 8 21.64 -9.48 2.18
C ALA A 8 22.11 -9.07 0.77
N PHE A 9 22.53 -7.81 0.62
CA PHE A 9 23.07 -7.30 -0.64
C PHE A 9 24.42 -7.93 -0.99
N ALA A 10 25.36 -7.97 -0.05
CA ALA A 10 26.67 -8.60 -0.21
C ALA A 10 26.52 -10.09 -0.59
N SER A 11 25.60 -10.80 0.06
CA SER A 11 25.30 -12.21 -0.25
C SER A 11 24.67 -12.39 -1.63
N SER A 12 23.84 -11.45 -2.13
CA SER A 12 23.22 -11.57 -3.45
C SER A 12 24.21 -11.45 -4.61
N THR A 13 25.45 -11.03 -4.34
CA THR A 13 26.53 -10.92 -5.34
C THR A 13 27.41 -12.17 -5.46
N HIS A 14 27.13 -13.20 -4.65
CA HIS A 14 27.85 -14.48 -4.65
C HIS A 14 27.05 -15.59 -5.31
N GLU A 15 27.69 -16.73 -5.59
CA GLU A 15 26.99 -17.93 -6.04
C GLU A 15 26.07 -18.50 -4.94
N ASN A 16 24.91 -19.03 -5.36
CA ASN A 16 23.95 -19.66 -4.44
C ASN A 16 24.58 -20.80 -3.63
N VAL A 17 25.46 -21.60 -4.24
CA VAL A 17 26.14 -22.70 -3.56
C VAL A 17 27.03 -22.17 -2.43
N ALA A 18 27.80 -21.11 -2.68
CA ALA A 18 28.68 -20.50 -1.68
C ALA A 18 27.91 -19.92 -0.48
N VAL A 19 26.71 -19.37 -0.70
CA VAL A 19 25.86 -18.87 0.39
C VAL A 19 25.26 -20.02 1.20
N LEU A 20 24.91 -21.13 0.55
CA LEU A 20 24.33 -22.31 1.22
C LEU A 20 25.36 -23.12 2.01
N THR A 21 26.61 -23.18 1.55
CA THR A 21 27.67 -23.96 2.20
C THR A 21 28.43 -23.17 3.27
N GLU A 22 28.74 -21.90 3.01
CA GLU A 22 29.58 -21.07 3.87
C GLU A 22 28.80 -19.99 4.63
N GLY A 23 27.48 -19.90 4.39
CA GLY A 23 26.60 -18.92 5.01
C GLY A 23 26.62 -17.55 4.33
N MET A 24 25.99 -16.58 5.00
CA MET A 24 25.87 -15.22 4.48
C MET A 24 27.21 -14.50 4.38
N LYS A 25 27.39 -13.74 3.29
CA LYS A 25 28.64 -13.07 2.94
C LYS A 25 28.62 -11.61 3.36
N TRP A 26 29.77 -11.15 3.82
CA TRP A 26 29.99 -9.77 4.26
C TRP A 26 30.64 -8.89 3.17
N THR A 27 31.40 -9.52 2.28
CA THR A 27 32.11 -8.88 1.17
C THR A 27 31.27 -8.94 -0.10
N LEU A 28 31.67 -8.18 -1.12
CA LEU A 28 31.08 -8.29 -2.46
C LEU A 28 31.72 -9.46 -3.22
N GLY A 29 30.89 -10.16 -3.99
CA GLY A 29 31.28 -11.24 -4.88
C GLY A 29 31.41 -10.77 -6.33
N ASP A 30 31.82 -11.68 -7.18
CA ASP A 30 32.08 -11.50 -8.62
C ASP A 30 30.84 -11.72 -9.50
N GLN A 31 29.78 -12.34 -8.97
CA GLN A 31 28.60 -12.76 -9.72
C GLN A 31 27.46 -11.72 -9.75
N LEU A 32 27.72 -10.47 -9.32
CA LEU A 32 26.70 -9.41 -9.24
C LEU A 32 25.92 -9.27 -10.55
N VAL A 33 26.59 -9.00 -11.68
CA VAL A 33 25.92 -8.73 -12.95
C VAL A 33 25.13 -9.95 -13.43
N LYS A 34 25.70 -11.16 -13.26
CA LYS A 34 25.08 -12.41 -13.68
C LYS A 34 23.79 -12.68 -12.89
N ASN A 35 23.87 -12.61 -11.55
CA ASN A 35 22.73 -12.89 -10.66
C ASN A 35 21.57 -11.94 -10.92
N TYR A 36 21.84 -10.64 -11.07
CA TYR A 36 20.78 -9.66 -11.33
C TYR A 36 20.18 -9.81 -12.73
N ASN A 37 20.98 -10.07 -13.76
CA ASN A 37 20.46 -10.31 -15.10
C ASN A 37 19.62 -11.59 -15.17
N GLU A 38 20.05 -12.65 -14.47
CA GLU A 38 19.30 -13.90 -14.37
C GLU A 38 17.94 -13.68 -13.70
N VAL A 39 17.90 -13.06 -12.52
CA VAL A 39 16.64 -12.81 -11.79
C VAL A 39 15.71 -11.87 -12.56
N LEU A 40 16.25 -10.82 -13.20
CA LEU A 40 15.44 -9.80 -13.86
C LEU A 40 14.93 -10.18 -15.25
N ASN A 41 15.61 -11.09 -15.96
CA ASN A 41 15.28 -11.39 -17.35
C ASN A 41 14.98 -12.87 -17.61
N GLN A 42 15.44 -13.78 -16.76
CA GLN A 42 15.16 -15.20 -16.93
C GLN A 42 13.92 -15.61 -16.13
N LYS A 43 13.17 -16.58 -16.66
CA LYS A 43 12.03 -17.15 -15.95
C LYS A 43 12.54 -18.00 -14.80
N GLY A 44 11.99 -17.79 -13.61
CA GLY A 44 12.45 -18.45 -12.40
C GLY A 44 11.37 -18.45 -11.31
N GLY A 45 11.79 -18.64 -10.06
CA GLY A 45 10.89 -18.72 -8.92
C GLY A 45 10.14 -20.05 -8.84
N PHE A 46 9.18 -20.15 -7.92
CA PHE A 46 8.44 -21.39 -7.63
C PHE A 46 7.63 -21.90 -8.84
N SER A 47 7.06 -21.00 -9.64
CA SER A 47 6.30 -21.40 -10.84
C SER A 47 7.16 -21.60 -12.09
N GLN A 48 8.43 -21.16 -12.09
CA GLN A 48 9.34 -21.15 -13.26
C GLN A 48 8.77 -20.51 -14.54
N GLU A 49 7.70 -19.74 -14.42
CA GLU A 49 6.99 -19.16 -15.56
C GLU A 49 7.12 -17.63 -15.63
N ILE A 50 7.49 -17.00 -14.51
CA ILE A 50 7.41 -15.54 -14.33
C ILE A 50 8.81 -14.98 -14.06
N THR A 51 9.06 -13.80 -14.60
CA THR A 51 10.30 -13.04 -14.41
C THR A 51 10.13 -12.01 -13.28
N ALA A 52 11.20 -11.70 -12.53
CA ALA A 52 11.12 -10.71 -11.45
C ALA A 52 10.64 -9.33 -11.94
N THR A 53 11.02 -8.92 -13.15
CA THR A 53 10.54 -7.67 -13.77
C THR A 53 9.02 -7.61 -13.87
N SER A 54 8.37 -8.70 -14.28
CA SER A 54 6.89 -8.78 -14.31
C SER A 54 6.30 -8.69 -12.91
N MET A 55 6.91 -9.32 -11.91
CA MET A 55 6.47 -9.21 -10.51
C MET A 55 6.60 -7.77 -9.98
N PHE A 56 7.67 -7.05 -10.34
CA PHE A 56 7.84 -5.64 -10.01
C PHE A 56 6.78 -4.77 -10.66
N ILE A 57 6.47 -4.99 -11.94
CA ILE A 57 5.42 -4.25 -12.65
C ILE A 57 4.06 -4.51 -11.99
N ASN A 58 3.71 -5.77 -11.70
CA ASN A 58 2.46 -6.11 -11.01
C ASN A 58 2.35 -5.40 -9.65
N SER A 59 3.44 -5.45 -8.87
CA SER A 59 3.51 -4.81 -7.56
C SER A 59 3.41 -3.29 -7.65
N PHE A 60 4.04 -2.69 -8.66
CA PHE A 60 3.97 -1.25 -8.91
C PHE A 60 2.55 -0.81 -9.27
N ILE A 61 1.90 -1.50 -10.20
CA ILE A 61 0.51 -1.22 -10.61
C ILE A 61 -0.42 -1.33 -9.40
N MET A 62 -0.29 -2.40 -8.62
CA MET A 62 -1.10 -2.61 -7.42
C MET A 62 -0.85 -1.52 -6.37
N ALA A 63 0.41 -1.26 -6.01
CA ALA A 63 0.76 -0.28 -5.00
C ALA A 63 0.30 1.13 -5.40
N PHE A 64 0.53 1.52 -6.65
CA PHE A 64 0.11 2.81 -7.18
C PHE A 64 -1.42 2.95 -7.21
N GLY A 65 -2.14 1.92 -7.68
CA GLY A 65 -3.59 1.91 -7.70
C GLY A 65 -4.21 1.98 -6.30
N ILE A 66 -3.71 1.16 -5.37
CA ILE A 66 -4.16 1.16 -3.98
C ILE A 66 -3.88 2.53 -3.34
N ALA A 67 -2.67 3.06 -3.47
CA ALA A 67 -2.28 4.33 -2.85
C ALA A 67 -3.13 5.49 -3.37
N THR A 68 -3.28 5.61 -4.70
CA THR A 68 -4.02 6.69 -5.34
C THR A 68 -5.48 6.70 -4.90
N VAL A 69 -6.18 5.57 -5.05
CA VAL A 69 -7.61 5.48 -4.70
C VAL A 69 -7.81 5.63 -3.19
N LYS A 70 -6.93 5.04 -2.38
CA LYS A 70 -6.98 5.18 -0.91
C LYS A 70 -6.85 6.62 -0.47
N VAL A 71 -5.88 7.36 -1.02
CA VAL A 71 -5.68 8.78 -0.67
C VAL A 71 -6.92 9.58 -1.01
N ILE A 72 -7.45 9.44 -2.23
CA ILE A 72 -8.63 10.19 -2.69
C ILE A 72 -9.84 9.91 -1.79
N ILE A 73 -10.17 8.63 -1.56
CA ILE A 73 -11.35 8.26 -0.75
C ILE A 73 -11.18 8.71 0.70
N SER A 74 -9.99 8.53 1.28
CA SER A 74 -9.74 8.84 2.68
C SER A 74 -9.71 10.35 2.94
N SER A 75 -9.13 11.14 2.03
CA SER A 75 -9.11 12.60 2.12
C SER A 75 -10.53 13.16 1.99
N MET A 76 -11.33 12.70 1.03
CA MET A 76 -12.72 13.12 0.86
C MET A 76 -13.58 12.73 2.07
N SER A 77 -13.43 11.51 2.59
CA SER A 77 -14.18 11.04 3.75
C SER A 77 -13.86 11.87 4.99
N ALA A 78 -12.57 12.12 5.24
CA ALA A 78 -12.13 12.94 6.37
C ALA A 78 -12.61 14.38 6.24
N TYR A 79 -12.54 14.96 5.03
CA TYR A 79 -13.01 16.32 4.77
C TYR A 79 -14.51 16.47 5.10
N ALA A 80 -15.33 15.53 4.63
CA ALA A 80 -16.77 15.52 4.93
C ALA A 80 -17.03 15.41 6.45
N ILE A 81 -16.32 14.51 7.15
CA ILE A 81 -16.47 14.31 8.59
C ILE A 81 -16.10 15.57 9.40
N VAL A 82 -15.08 16.31 8.97
CA VAL A 82 -14.59 17.50 9.70
C VAL A 82 -15.43 18.74 9.39
N TYR A 83 -15.71 19.03 8.12
CA TYR A 83 -16.22 20.34 7.72
C TYR A 83 -17.72 20.43 7.45
N PHE A 84 -18.43 19.32 7.15
CA PHE A 84 -19.85 19.38 6.76
C PHE A 84 -20.85 19.43 7.95
N ARG A 85 -20.37 19.57 9.19
CA ARG A 85 -21.15 19.80 10.43
C ARG A 85 -22.54 19.12 10.46
N PHE A 86 -22.60 17.81 10.24
CA PHE A 86 -23.84 17.02 10.29
C PHE A 86 -23.88 16.09 11.52
N LYS A 87 -25.09 15.78 12.02
CA LYS A 87 -25.30 15.07 13.29
C LYS A 87 -24.61 13.69 13.36
N LEU A 88 -24.45 13.01 12.22
CA LEU A 88 -23.87 11.67 12.13
C LEU A 88 -22.35 11.65 11.94
N ALA A 89 -21.67 12.79 11.85
CA ALA A 89 -20.23 12.83 11.54
C ALA A 89 -19.38 12.07 12.57
N VAL A 90 -19.69 12.25 13.87
CA VAL A 90 -18.96 11.57 14.96
C VAL A 90 -19.27 10.07 15.00
N PRO A 91 -20.54 9.60 14.98
CA PRO A 91 -20.86 8.19 14.89
C PRO A 91 -20.24 7.48 13.66
N LEU A 92 -20.32 8.07 12.46
CA LEU A 92 -19.76 7.47 11.25
C LEU A 92 -18.23 7.35 11.33
N PHE A 93 -17.56 8.35 11.90
CA PHE A 93 -16.13 8.26 12.13
C PHE A 93 -15.76 7.09 13.05
N TRP A 94 -16.49 6.91 14.16
CA TRP A 94 -16.25 5.78 15.07
C TRP A 94 -16.56 4.43 14.43
N LEU A 95 -17.59 4.34 13.58
CA LEU A 95 -17.88 3.14 12.80
C LEU A 95 -16.69 2.79 11.90
N ILE A 96 -16.14 3.76 11.17
CA ILE A 96 -14.93 3.56 10.35
C ILE A 96 -13.76 3.15 11.24
N PHE A 97 -13.55 3.84 12.37
CA PHE A 97 -12.40 3.62 13.23
C PHE A 97 -12.38 2.22 13.87
N ILE A 98 -13.54 1.68 14.27
CA ILE A 98 -13.66 0.33 14.85
C ILE A 98 -13.24 -0.76 13.86
N THR A 99 -13.30 -0.52 12.55
CA THR A 99 -12.81 -1.50 11.55
C THR A 99 -11.32 -1.80 11.66
N LEU A 100 -10.54 -0.94 12.33
CA LEU A 100 -9.13 -1.20 12.64
C LEU A 100 -8.92 -2.34 13.64
N LEU A 101 -9.93 -2.67 14.44
CA LEU A 101 -9.85 -3.74 15.43
C LEU A 101 -9.97 -5.13 14.80
N VAL A 102 -10.37 -5.21 13.51
CA VAL A 102 -10.51 -6.48 12.81
C VAL A 102 -9.15 -6.95 12.30
N PRO A 103 -8.62 -8.10 12.76
CA PRO A 103 -7.32 -8.61 12.34
C PRO A 103 -7.29 -8.90 10.84
N LEU A 104 -6.10 -8.85 10.23
CA LEU A 104 -5.96 -9.05 8.78
C LEU A 104 -6.29 -10.49 8.39
N GLU A 105 -5.94 -11.45 9.23
CA GLU A 105 -6.10 -12.89 9.02
C GLU A 105 -7.58 -13.26 8.82
N VAL A 106 -8.49 -12.67 9.60
CA VAL A 106 -9.94 -12.94 9.49
C VAL A 106 -10.59 -12.20 8.32
N ARG A 107 -9.92 -11.19 7.75
CA ARG A 107 -10.44 -10.39 6.63
C ARG A 107 -10.16 -10.99 5.27
N ILE A 108 -9.16 -11.88 5.16
CA ILE A 108 -8.72 -12.45 3.88
C ILE A 108 -9.86 -13.20 3.19
N LEU A 109 -10.53 -14.12 3.89
CA LEU A 109 -11.58 -14.95 3.30
C LEU A 109 -12.80 -14.12 2.85
N PRO A 110 -13.39 -13.24 3.68
CA PRO A 110 -14.50 -12.39 3.23
C PRO A 110 -14.11 -11.48 2.06
N SER A 111 -12.91 -10.92 2.08
CA SER A 111 -12.44 -10.03 1.01
C SER A 111 -12.26 -10.78 -0.31
N TYR A 112 -11.73 -12.01 -0.25
CA TYR A 112 -11.65 -12.90 -1.41
C TYR A 112 -13.03 -13.26 -1.94
N GLN A 113 -13.97 -13.61 -1.05
CA GLN A 113 -15.33 -13.98 -1.44
C GLN A 113 -16.02 -12.83 -2.19
N VAL A 114 -15.94 -11.59 -1.68
CA VAL A 114 -16.49 -10.41 -2.39
C VAL A 114 -15.88 -10.25 -3.78
N VAL A 115 -14.55 -10.40 -3.92
CA VAL A 115 -13.87 -10.33 -5.22
C VAL A 115 -14.32 -11.46 -6.16
N SER A 116 -14.54 -12.65 -5.61
CA SER A 116 -15.04 -13.81 -6.34
C SER A 116 -16.47 -13.61 -6.84
N ASP A 117 -17.36 -13.15 -5.98
CA ASP A 117 -18.77 -12.88 -6.31
C ASP A 117 -18.89 -11.78 -7.38
N LEU A 118 -17.94 -10.83 -7.40
CA LEU A 118 -17.84 -9.79 -8.42
C LEU A 118 -17.17 -10.27 -9.73
N ASN A 119 -16.75 -11.53 -9.83
CA ASN A 119 -15.98 -12.09 -10.96
C ASN A 119 -14.69 -11.31 -11.26
N LEU A 120 -14.06 -10.76 -10.21
CA LEU A 120 -12.82 -9.99 -10.30
C LEU A 120 -11.59 -10.82 -9.93
N THR A 121 -11.73 -12.14 -9.79
CA THR A 121 -10.61 -13.03 -9.50
C THR A 121 -9.55 -12.95 -10.59
N ASN A 122 -8.28 -13.04 -10.19
CA ASN A 122 -7.14 -12.95 -11.11
C ASN A 122 -7.07 -11.64 -11.92
N THR A 123 -7.53 -10.52 -11.35
CA THR A 123 -7.44 -9.18 -11.98
C THR A 123 -6.78 -8.16 -11.05
N TYR A 124 -6.17 -7.11 -11.62
CA TYR A 124 -5.65 -5.99 -10.82
C TYR A 124 -6.75 -5.30 -10.01
N THR A 125 -7.95 -5.13 -10.59
CA THR A 125 -9.08 -4.53 -9.88
C THR A 125 -9.47 -5.34 -8.65
N GLY A 126 -9.53 -6.67 -8.77
CA GLY A 126 -9.80 -7.57 -7.65
C GLY A 126 -8.73 -7.54 -6.55
N LEU A 127 -7.48 -7.20 -6.89
CA LEU A 127 -6.41 -7.02 -5.92
C LEU A 127 -6.43 -5.62 -5.27
N ILE A 128 -6.80 -4.59 -6.01
CA ILE A 128 -6.79 -3.20 -5.55
C ILE A 128 -8.02 -2.90 -4.68
N LEU A 129 -9.21 -3.22 -5.18
CA LEU A 129 -10.50 -2.78 -4.61
C LEU A 129 -10.68 -3.10 -3.12
N PRO A 130 -10.35 -4.31 -2.61
CA PRO A 130 -10.53 -4.62 -1.19
C PRO A 130 -9.61 -3.82 -0.25
N LEU A 131 -8.53 -3.24 -0.79
CA LEU A 131 -7.46 -2.60 -0.02
C LEU A 131 -7.52 -1.06 -0.04
N VAL A 132 -8.43 -0.47 -0.82
CA VAL A 132 -8.52 1.01 -0.96
C VAL A 132 -9.15 1.67 0.26
N ALA A 133 -10.12 1.03 0.91
CA ALA A 133 -10.73 1.56 2.13
C ALA A 133 -9.75 1.43 3.31
N SER A 134 -9.40 2.56 3.92
CA SER A 134 -8.45 2.58 5.02
C SER A 134 -8.89 3.52 6.14
N ALA A 135 -9.33 2.92 7.25
CA ALA A 135 -9.65 3.66 8.47
C ALA A 135 -8.43 4.42 9.03
N THR A 136 -7.22 3.87 8.89
CA THR A 136 -5.97 4.53 9.27
C THR A 136 -5.73 5.80 8.46
N ALA A 137 -5.87 5.74 7.14
CA ALA A 137 -5.70 6.91 6.29
C ALA A 137 -6.75 7.98 6.59
N THR A 138 -8.03 7.60 6.71
CA THR A 138 -9.12 8.53 7.09
C THR A 138 -8.86 9.16 8.46
N PHE A 139 -8.36 8.38 9.43
CA PHE A 139 -7.96 8.90 10.74
C PHE A 139 -6.88 9.97 10.60
N PHE A 140 -5.78 9.69 9.90
CA PHE A 140 -4.69 10.65 9.74
C PHE A 140 -5.13 11.93 9.01
N PHE A 141 -5.88 11.81 7.91
CA PHE A 141 -6.42 12.99 7.22
C PHE A 141 -7.33 13.80 8.14
N ARG A 142 -8.18 13.15 8.94
CA ARG A 142 -9.04 13.85 9.90
C ARG A 142 -8.21 14.60 10.94
N GLN A 143 -7.17 13.98 11.49
CA GLN A 143 -6.31 14.63 12.49
C GLN A 143 -5.58 15.82 11.88
N PHE A 144 -5.10 15.69 10.64
CA PHE A 144 -4.50 16.80 9.91
C PHE A 144 -5.50 17.94 9.67
N TYR A 145 -6.69 17.67 9.14
CA TYR A 145 -7.70 18.70 8.89
C TYR A 145 -8.15 19.41 10.16
N LYS A 146 -8.29 18.70 11.27
CA LYS A 146 -8.61 19.31 12.57
C LYS A 146 -7.49 20.21 13.13
N SER A 147 -6.27 20.13 12.60
CA SER A 147 -5.16 21.01 13.00
C SER A 147 -5.12 22.32 12.22
N ILE A 148 -5.90 22.44 11.13
CA ILE A 148 -5.98 23.65 10.31
C ILE A 148 -6.89 24.66 11.03
N PRO A 149 -6.46 25.92 11.23
CA PRO A 149 -7.29 26.97 11.82
C PRO A 149 -8.56 27.25 10.99
N ASP A 150 -9.70 27.38 11.67
CA ASP A 150 -11.00 27.66 11.02
C ASP A 150 -10.98 29.01 10.25
N GLU A 151 -10.18 29.97 10.71
CA GLU A 151 -10.01 31.31 10.10
C GLU A 151 -9.57 31.24 8.63
N LEU A 152 -8.70 30.29 8.26
CA LEU A 152 -8.28 30.10 6.87
C LEU A 152 -9.43 29.66 5.98
N LEU A 153 -10.35 28.87 6.53
CA LEU A 153 -11.50 28.34 5.82
C LEU A 153 -12.60 29.40 5.69
N GLU A 154 -12.75 30.26 6.69
CA GLU A 154 -13.62 31.45 6.62
C GLU A 154 -13.11 32.45 5.57
N ALA A 155 -11.81 32.74 5.56
CA ALA A 155 -11.19 33.60 4.54
C ALA A 155 -11.43 33.07 3.12
N ALA A 156 -11.21 31.77 2.88
CA ALA A 156 -11.46 31.16 1.58
C ALA A 156 -12.93 31.29 1.13
N LYS A 157 -13.88 31.15 2.06
CA LYS A 157 -15.32 31.36 1.78
C LYS A 157 -15.62 32.82 1.43
N LEU A 158 -14.98 33.78 2.09
CA LEU A 158 -15.11 35.21 1.77
C LEU A 158 -14.55 35.51 0.37
N ASP A 159 -13.49 34.81 -0.06
CA ASP A 159 -12.95 34.87 -1.43
C ASP A 159 -13.80 34.14 -2.48
N GLY A 160 -14.96 33.58 -2.08
CA GLY A 160 -15.90 32.91 -2.96
C GLY A 160 -15.60 31.44 -3.24
N ALA A 161 -14.71 30.81 -2.47
CA ALA A 161 -14.50 29.37 -2.53
C ALA A 161 -15.75 28.62 -2.06
N ASN A 162 -16.10 27.55 -2.78
CA ASN A 162 -17.12 26.60 -2.36
C ASN A 162 -16.44 25.38 -1.72
N SER A 163 -17.19 24.45 -1.15
CA SER A 163 -16.60 23.30 -0.45
C SER A 163 -15.66 22.40 -1.26
N TRP A 164 -15.63 22.52 -2.60
CA TRP A 164 -14.74 21.74 -3.47
C TRP A 164 -13.48 22.52 -3.89
N LYS A 165 -13.58 23.84 -4.01
CA LYS A 165 -12.51 24.73 -4.43
C LYS A 165 -11.63 25.11 -3.25
#